data_AF-A0A812EUZ4-F1
#
_entry.id   AF-A0A812EUZ4-F1
#
_cell.length_a   1.000
_cell.length_b   1.000
_cell.length_c   1.000
_cell.angle_alpha   90.00
_cell.angle_beta   90.00
_cell.angle_gamma   90.00
#
_symmetry.space_group_name_H-M   'P 1'
#
loop_
_entity.id
_entity.type
_entity.pdbx_description
1 polymer ?
#
loop_
_entity_poly.entity_id
_entity_poly.type
_entity_poly.pdbx_seq_one_letter_code
_entity_poly.pdbx_strand_id
1 'polypeptide(L)'
;MNVKVLSMKDLDSGCQIEYRLDFDNLPFLHQQAIPLEDYKFPDIPSRFFFEVFPMSLFFDKDLKIKQVGNNLQFLFGNHPLRGEDMNKIFTLRRPLSTKFTYDDILYHNHVVFELQCCVVPKESKENSDPVQMILRGQMIKIPTNEMIAFLCVPLIENLEDLQMKGLYLNDLSMTDNSRDMILVGHQHASNIELTLDKTIQKIQETHLVKKKAKEYQQASRDLLYSIIPKNIGIQLEEGKNPEETWQTIDEVTLMFCSITGYSRFVDISKTKNARDLMRNICEIFQWLNKIISHHNVFKVETKENDGLLLLAGGLDGKPNHAKDVARCALDLIHSCREHSLENLSKEISLEIGMDYGSVVSGVVGLKNYQYCLFGDTVNTASRMDHSSLTGRIQLTQQCQKQLFFSSSFSSPCPFAIFSRSANNFSLSSFSFFSFSSSERSFGLPRIKSFPIIRLTPISNKASSSSAVSPILSSLFFFLCAFKAISCSM
;
A
#
# COMPACT_ATOMS: atom_id res chain seq x y z
N MET A 1 -33.61 20.74 44.73
CA MET A 1 -33.74 19.44 45.40
C MET A 1 -32.86 19.48 46.62
N ASN A 2 -33.44 19.47 47.82
CA ASN A 2 -32.70 19.47 49.08
C ASN A 2 -32.66 18.04 49.62
N VAL A 3 -31.48 17.48 49.84
CA VAL A 3 -31.30 16.08 50.25
C VAL A 3 -30.78 16.05 51.69
N LYS A 4 -31.55 15.45 52.60
CA LYS A 4 -31.16 15.27 54.00
C LYS A 4 -31.03 13.78 54.31
N VAL A 5 -29.96 13.40 54.99
CA VAL A 5 -29.83 12.04 55.55
C VAL A 5 -30.67 11.97 56.82
N LEU A 6 -31.62 11.04 56.87
CA LEU A 6 -32.48 10.81 58.03
C LEU A 6 -31.93 9.74 58.96
N SER A 7 -31.44 8.63 58.41
CA SER A 7 -30.89 7.53 59.19
C SER A 7 -29.79 6.80 58.41
N MET A 8 -28.80 6.29 59.14
CA MET A 8 -27.71 5.47 58.60
C MET A 8 -27.60 4.22 59.48
N LYS A 9 -27.79 3.05 58.89
CA LYS A 9 -27.68 1.76 59.56
C LYS A 9 -26.62 0.93 58.84
N ASP A 10 -25.56 0.59 59.55
CA ASP A 10 -24.57 -0.36 59.06
C ASP A 10 -25.08 -1.79 59.32
N LEU A 11 -25.19 -2.57 58.26
CA LEU A 11 -25.53 -4.00 58.26
C LEU A 11 -24.30 -4.80 57.83
N ASP A 12 -24.22 -6.07 58.22
CA ASP A 12 -23.11 -6.97 57.86
C ASP A 12 -22.91 -7.13 56.33
N SER A 13 -23.94 -6.83 55.53
CA SER A 13 -23.94 -6.89 54.05
C SER A 13 -23.82 -5.52 53.35
N GLY A 14 -23.71 -4.40 54.09
CA GLY A 14 -23.57 -3.06 53.53
C GLY A 14 -24.15 -1.95 54.43
N CYS A 15 -24.10 -0.70 53.96
CA CYS A 15 -24.67 0.45 54.68
C CYS A 15 -26.00 0.87 54.06
N GLN A 16 -27.06 0.94 54.87
CA GLN A 16 -28.35 1.48 54.47
C GLN A 16 -28.47 2.93 54.93
N ILE A 17 -28.63 3.85 53.98
CA ILE A 17 -28.80 5.28 54.26
C ILE A 17 -30.18 5.71 53.76
N GLU A 18 -31.00 6.24 54.66
CA GLU A 18 -32.31 6.78 54.36
C GLU A 18 -32.20 8.27 54.07
N TYR A 19 -32.59 8.67 52.85
CA TYR A 19 -32.55 10.07 52.43
C TYR A 19 -33.96 10.64 52.35
N ARG A 20 -34.17 11.83 52.92
CA ARG A 20 -35.31 12.69 52.64
C ARG A 20 -34.96 13.63 51.51
N LEU A 21 -35.73 13.53 50.44
CA LEU A 21 -35.62 14.38 49.25
C LEU A 21 -36.76 15.40 49.30
N ASP A 22 -36.45 16.64 49.66
CA ASP A 22 -37.42 17.74 49.61
C ASP A 22 -37.32 18.43 48.23
N PHE A 23 -38.43 18.45 47.49
CA PHE A 23 -38.56 19.04 46.16
C PHE A 23 -39.70 20.07 46.14
N ASP A 24 -39.47 21.21 45.50
CA ASP A 24 -40.49 22.22 45.24
C ASP A 24 -41.37 21.82 44.04
N ASN A 25 -42.46 21.12 44.35
CA ASN A 25 -43.44 20.56 43.41
C ASN A 25 -44.40 21.59 42.79
N LEU A 26 -44.29 22.88 43.11
CA LEU A 26 -45.23 23.93 42.68
C LEU A 26 -45.49 23.96 41.15
N PRO A 27 -44.49 23.78 40.25
CA PRO A 27 -44.73 23.77 38.81
C PRO A 27 -45.50 22.53 38.29
N PHE A 28 -45.35 21.38 38.97
CA PHE A 28 -45.99 20.12 38.59
C PHE A 28 -47.46 20.05 39.06
N LEU A 29 -47.75 20.65 40.21
CA LEU A 29 -49.12 20.82 40.74
C LEU A 29 -50.00 21.67 39.81
N HIS A 30 -49.42 22.63 39.08
CA HIS A 30 -50.14 23.43 38.09
C HIS A 30 -50.50 22.66 36.80
N GLN A 31 -49.84 21.54 36.50
CA GLN A 31 -50.14 20.69 35.34
C GLN A 31 -51.10 19.52 35.64
N GLN A 32 -51.24 19.11 36.91
CA GLN A 32 -52.13 18.01 37.33
C GLN A 32 -53.53 18.45 37.78
N ALA A 33 -54.10 19.49 37.17
CA ALA A 33 -55.53 19.80 37.32
C ALA A 33 -56.43 18.93 36.42
N ILE A 34 -55.98 17.73 36.02
CA ILE A 34 -56.84 16.68 35.50
C ILE A 34 -56.92 15.64 36.62
N PRO A 35 -58.07 15.43 37.26
CA PRO A 35 -58.22 14.36 38.23
C PRO A 35 -57.84 13.06 37.52
N LEU A 36 -56.81 12.37 38.01
CA LEU A 36 -56.67 10.95 37.77
C LEU A 36 -57.90 10.33 38.43
N GLU A 37 -59.00 10.20 37.67
CA GLU A 37 -60.07 9.30 38.07
C GLU A 37 -59.41 7.96 38.40
N ASP A 38 -59.76 7.36 39.53
CA ASP A 38 -59.38 6.00 39.88
C ASP A 38 -59.97 5.06 38.82
N TYR A 39 -59.35 5.00 37.64
CA TYR A 39 -59.64 4.04 36.60
C TYR A 39 -59.27 2.68 37.17
N LYS A 40 -60.26 2.05 37.82
CA LYS A 40 -60.21 0.63 38.11
C LYS A 40 -60.18 -0.08 36.77
N PHE A 41 -58.98 -0.43 36.32
CA PHE A 41 -58.83 -1.31 35.18
C PHE A 41 -59.67 -2.57 35.45
N PRO A 42 -60.41 -3.07 34.44
CA PRO A 42 -61.14 -4.31 34.58
C PRO A 42 -60.17 -5.45 34.91
N ASP A 43 -60.61 -6.37 35.77
CA ASP A 43 -59.79 -7.53 36.14
C ASP A 43 -59.41 -8.33 34.90
N ILE A 44 -58.12 -8.56 34.72
CA ILE A 44 -57.59 -9.35 33.61
C ILE A 44 -57.56 -10.82 34.04
N PRO A 45 -58.14 -11.75 33.25
CA PRO A 45 -58.02 -13.17 33.52
C PRO A 45 -56.55 -13.59 33.57
N SER A 46 -56.16 -14.38 34.59
CA SER A 46 -54.78 -14.86 34.75
C SER A 46 -54.23 -15.58 33.52
N ARG A 47 -55.10 -16.29 32.79
CA ARG A 47 -54.74 -16.93 31.51
C ARG A 47 -54.17 -15.95 30.50
N PHE A 48 -54.80 -14.79 30.32
CA PHE A 48 -54.34 -13.78 29.37
C PHE A 48 -52.98 -13.20 29.80
N PHE A 49 -52.77 -13.01 31.10
CA PHE A 49 -51.48 -12.58 31.63
C PHE A 49 -50.35 -13.56 31.27
N PHE A 50 -50.58 -14.87 31.42
CA PHE A 50 -49.59 -15.90 31.08
C PHE A 50 -49.42 -16.12 29.57
N GLU A 51 -50.36 -15.66 28.73
CA GLU A 51 -50.19 -15.60 27.28
C GLU A 51 -49.30 -14.41 26.87
N VAL A 52 -49.43 -13.26 27.53
CA VAL A 52 -48.59 -12.08 27.28
C VAL A 52 -47.18 -12.23 27.87
N PHE A 53 -47.07 -12.83 29.06
CA PHE A 53 -45.81 -13.09 29.77
C PHE A 53 -45.57 -14.59 29.89
N PRO A 54 -45.23 -15.27 28.76
CA PRO A 54 -45.11 -16.73 28.73
C PRO A 54 -43.92 -17.26 29.54
N MET A 55 -42.93 -16.41 29.81
CA MET A 55 -41.75 -16.67 30.63
C MET A 55 -41.86 -15.92 31.98
N SER A 56 -42.78 -16.34 32.83
CA SER A 56 -43.00 -15.72 34.15
C SER A 56 -43.08 -16.77 35.27
N LEU A 57 -42.66 -16.38 36.47
CA LEU A 57 -42.70 -17.21 37.68
C LEU A 57 -43.38 -16.45 38.81
N PHE A 58 -44.23 -17.11 39.58
CA PHE A 58 -44.87 -16.56 40.76
C PHE A 58 -44.62 -17.47 41.96
N PHE A 59 -44.08 -16.94 43.04
CA PHE A 59 -43.78 -17.70 44.25
C PHE A 59 -44.18 -16.94 45.52
N ASP A 60 -44.39 -17.69 46.61
CA ASP A 60 -44.76 -17.16 47.91
C ASP A 60 -43.54 -16.80 48.78
N LYS A 61 -43.80 -16.36 50.01
CA LYS A 61 -42.78 -16.03 51.02
C LYS A 61 -41.86 -17.19 51.41
N ASP A 62 -42.33 -18.42 51.24
CA ASP A 62 -41.56 -19.63 51.50
C ASP A 62 -40.77 -20.08 50.26
N LEU A 63 -40.68 -19.22 49.24
CA LEU A 63 -40.05 -19.47 47.95
C LEU A 63 -40.65 -20.68 47.21
N LYS A 64 -41.92 -21.01 47.47
CA LYS A 64 -42.63 -22.06 46.73
C LYS A 64 -43.34 -21.49 45.52
N ILE A 65 -43.10 -22.12 44.37
CA ILE A 65 -43.68 -21.73 43.10
C ILE A 65 -45.19 -22.01 43.10
N LYS A 66 -46.01 -20.98 42.90
CA LYS A 66 -47.48 -21.08 42.84
C LYS A 66 -48.00 -21.16 41.41
N GLN A 67 -47.44 -20.37 40.51
CA GLN A 67 -47.83 -20.29 39.10
C GLN A 67 -46.62 -20.06 38.21
N VAL A 68 -46.71 -20.54 36.97
CA VAL A 68 -45.64 -20.50 35.98
C VAL A 68 -46.26 -20.20 34.61
N GLY A 69 -45.58 -19.39 33.82
CA GLY A 69 -45.96 -19.13 32.43
C GLY A 69 -45.85 -20.39 31.56
N ASN A 70 -46.67 -20.44 30.50
CA ASN A 70 -46.82 -21.65 29.69
C ASN A 70 -45.52 -22.10 29.02
N ASN A 71 -44.75 -21.17 28.45
CA ASN A 71 -43.51 -21.50 27.73
C ASN A 71 -42.41 -21.91 28.71
N LEU A 72 -42.38 -21.30 29.90
CA LEU A 72 -41.44 -21.70 30.93
C LEU A 72 -41.76 -23.11 31.45
N GLN A 73 -43.02 -23.46 31.68
CA GLN A 73 -43.38 -24.83 32.05
C GLN A 73 -43.05 -25.82 30.93
N PHE A 74 -43.22 -25.43 29.66
CA PHE A 74 -42.88 -26.26 28.50
C PHE A 74 -41.38 -26.55 28.40
N LEU A 75 -40.51 -25.62 28.83
CA LEU A 75 -39.06 -25.83 28.87
C LEU A 75 -38.67 -26.99 29.80
N PHE A 76 -39.28 -27.08 30.98
CA PHE A 76 -38.98 -28.13 31.96
C PHE A 76 -39.72 -29.45 31.69
N GLY A 77 -40.41 -29.57 30.55
CA GLY A 77 -41.06 -30.79 30.09
C GLY A 77 -42.05 -31.35 31.11
N ASN A 78 -41.85 -32.61 31.50
CA ASN A 78 -42.72 -33.32 32.45
C ASN A 78 -42.44 -32.98 33.92
N HIS A 79 -41.42 -32.17 34.23
CA HIS A 79 -41.15 -31.76 35.60
C HIS A 79 -42.13 -30.64 35.99
N PRO A 80 -43.10 -30.89 36.88
CA PRO A 80 -44.00 -29.83 37.34
C PRO A 80 -43.18 -28.83 38.16
N LEU A 81 -43.16 -27.57 37.75
CA LEU A 81 -42.50 -26.51 38.53
C LEU A 81 -43.40 -26.02 39.67
N ARG A 82 -44.71 -26.21 39.53
CA ARG A 82 -45.70 -25.76 40.52
C ARG A 82 -45.59 -26.58 41.81
N GLY A 83 -45.40 -25.89 42.93
CA GLY A 83 -45.29 -26.48 44.27
C GLY A 83 -43.86 -26.76 44.72
N GLU A 84 -42.89 -26.69 43.81
CA GLU A 84 -41.47 -26.86 44.11
C GLU A 84 -40.85 -25.61 44.74
N ASP A 85 -39.70 -25.83 45.37
CA ASP A 85 -38.88 -24.79 46.00
C ASP A 85 -37.96 -24.15 44.96
N MET A 86 -37.98 -22.81 44.88
CA MET A 86 -37.15 -22.03 43.95
C MET A 86 -35.66 -22.36 44.10
N ASN A 87 -35.16 -22.59 45.31
CA ASN A 87 -33.73 -22.87 45.56
C ASN A 87 -33.27 -24.22 44.98
N LYS A 88 -34.19 -25.15 44.73
CA LYS A 88 -33.86 -26.45 44.12
C LYS A 88 -33.72 -26.36 42.61
N ILE A 89 -34.50 -25.46 41.98
CA ILE A 89 -34.60 -25.37 40.53
C ILE A 89 -33.69 -24.27 39.99
N PHE A 90 -33.56 -23.16 40.72
CA PHE A 90 -32.86 -21.96 40.27
C PHE A 90 -31.75 -21.57 41.25
N THR A 91 -30.61 -21.19 40.69
CA THR A 91 -29.52 -20.54 41.43
C THR A 91 -29.47 -19.07 41.05
N LEU A 92 -29.34 -18.22 42.06
CA LEU A 92 -29.20 -16.78 41.87
C LEU A 92 -27.78 -16.46 41.37
N ARG A 93 -27.67 -15.92 40.16
CA ARG A 93 -26.39 -15.47 39.57
C ARG A 93 -26.14 -13.98 39.78
N ARG A 94 -27.20 -13.17 39.68
CA ARG A 94 -27.16 -11.73 39.98
C ARG A 94 -28.41 -11.32 40.76
N PRO A 95 -28.29 -10.50 41.82
CA PRO A 95 -27.05 -9.85 42.32
C PRO A 95 -26.12 -10.81 43.10
N LEU A 96 -24.81 -10.59 43.00
CA LEU A 96 -23.76 -11.51 43.51
C LEU A 96 -23.64 -11.58 45.05
N SER A 97 -24.07 -10.54 45.76
CA SER A 97 -23.91 -10.39 47.22
C SER A 97 -25.15 -10.79 48.04
N THR A 98 -26.17 -11.31 47.37
CA THR A 98 -27.49 -11.59 47.95
C THR A 98 -27.70 -13.06 48.17
N LYS A 99 -28.26 -13.45 49.31
CA LYS A 99 -28.81 -14.81 49.48
C LYS A 99 -30.16 -14.86 48.77
N PHE A 100 -30.52 -16.03 48.25
CA PHE A 100 -31.80 -16.20 47.58
C PHE A 100 -32.91 -16.42 48.61
N THR A 101 -33.28 -15.35 49.32
CA THR A 101 -34.34 -15.30 50.33
C THR A 101 -35.40 -14.26 49.96
N TYR A 102 -36.62 -14.40 50.49
CA TYR A 102 -37.72 -13.47 50.19
C TYR A 102 -37.38 -12.03 50.60
N ASP A 103 -36.83 -11.82 51.80
CA ASP A 103 -36.51 -10.49 52.32
C ASP A 103 -35.38 -9.82 51.53
N ASP A 104 -34.36 -10.60 51.14
CA ASP A 104 -33.25 -10.12 50.31
C ASP A 104 -33.73 -9.71 48.91
N ILE A 105 -34.64 -10.47 48.29
CA ILE A 105 -35.24 -10.10 47.00
C ILE A 105 -36.00 -8.77 47.10
N LEU A 106 -36.78 -8.60 48.18
CA LEU A 106 -37.54 -7.37 48.39
C LEU A 106 -36.64 -6.16 48.63
N TYR A 107 -35.51 -6.34 49.33
CA TYR A 107 -34.52 -5.30 49.52
C TYR A 107 -33.93 -4.82 48.18
N HIS A 108 -33.87 -5.71 47.17
CA HIS A 108 -33.35 -5.42 45.83
C HIS A 108 -34.43 -5.34 44.74
N ASN A 109 -35.66 -4.92 45.08
CA ASN A 109 -36.81 -4.86 44.17
C ASN A 109 -36.58 -4.07 42.85
N HIS A 110 -35.62 -3.14 42.80
CA HIS A 110 -35.29 -2.33 41.63
C HIS A 110 -34.13 -2.89 40.79
N VAL A 111 -33.57 -4.04 41.16
CA VAL A 111 -32.44 -4.68 40.46
C VAL A 111 -32.95 -5.72 39.46
N VAL A 112 -32.22 -5.89 38.36
CA VAL A 112 -32.46 -6.99 37.41
C VAL A 112 -31.78 -8.26 37.94
N PHE A 113 -32.57 -9.30 38.09
CA PHE A 113 -32.12 -10.60 38.57
C PHE A 113 -31.75 -11.50 37.40
N GLU A 114 -30.71 -12.31 37.60
CA GLU A 114 -30.34 -13.39 36.70
C GLU A 114 -30.40 -14.70 37.47
N LEU A 115 -31.31 -15.58 37.05
CA LEU A 115 -31.49 -16.91 37.61
C LEU A 115 -30.95 -17.94 36.62
N GLN A 116 -30.12 -18.84 37.11
CA GLN A 116 -29.60 -19.97 36.36
C GLN A 116 -30.41 -21.22 36.68
N CYS A 117 -30.91 -21.90 35.64
CA CYS A 117 -31.62 -23.16 35.79
C CYS A 117 -30.63 -24.28 36.16
N CYS A 118 -30.90 -25.00 37.24
CA CYS A 118 -30.09 -26.13 37.71
C CYS A 118 -30.56 -27.47 37.12
N VAL A 119 -31.81 -27.51 36.65
CA VAL A 119 -32.41 -28.68 36.01
C VAL A 119 -32.32 -28.48 34.49
N VAL A 120 -31.85 -29.50 33.77
CA VAL A 120 -31.73 -29.47 32.31
C VAL A 120 -33.14 -29.46 31.69
N PRO A 121 -33.52 -28.42 30.93
CA PRO A 121 -34.82 -28.36 30.29
C PRO A 121 -34.85 -29.26 29.04
N LYS A 122 -35.73 -30.28 29.05
CA LYS A 122 -35.94 -31.30 27.99
C LYS A 122 -34.70 -32.11 27.59
N GLU A 123 -34.97 -33.27 26.98
CA GLU A 123 -33.98 -34.23 26.47
C GLU A 123 -32.97 -33.55 25.53
N SER A 124 -31.89 -32.99 26.09
CA SER A 124 -30.66 -32.75 25.37
C SER A 124 -30.23 -34.11 24.82
N LYS A 125 -30.14 -34.23 23.50
CA LYS A 125 -29.60 -35.43 22.83
C LYS A 125 -28.37 -35.91 23.60
N GLU A 126 -28.28 -37.21 23.86
CA GLU A 126 -27.40 -37.90 24.85
C GLU A 126 -25.87 -37.63 24.79
N ASN A 127 -25.37 -36.62 24.08
CA ASN A 127 -23.93 -36.37 23.91
C ASN A 127 -23.50 -34.89 23.87
N SER A 128 -24.26 -33.96 24.43
CA SER A 128 -23.81 -32.56 24.59
C SER A 128 -23.79 -32.14 26.06
N ASP A 129 -22.78 -31.37 26.45
CA ASP A 129 -22.68 -30.74 27.77
C ASP A 129 -24.00 -30.08 28.17
N PRO A 130 -24.39 -30.12 29.46
CA PRO A 130 -25.67 -29.57 29.90
C PRO A 130 -25.72 -28.07 29.59
N VAL A 131 -26.53 -27.68 28.61
CA VAL A 131 -26.69 -26.29 28.19
C VAL A 131 -27.36 -25.52 29.32
N GLN A 132 -26.59 -24.66 29.97
CA GLN A 132 -27.08 -23.86 31.10
C GLN A 132 -28.01 -22.76 30.59
N MET A 133 -29.26 -22.79 31.04
CA MET A 133 -30.23 -21.75 30.73
C MET A 133 -30.20 -20.66 31.80
N ILE A 134 -30.11 -19.40 31.36
CA ILE A 134 -30.13 -18.24 32.23
C ILE A 134 -31.35 -17.41 31.88
N LEU A 135 -32.14 -17.10 32.91
CA LEU A 135 -33.32 -16.26 32.84
C LEU A 135 -32.98 -14.91 33.47
N ARG A 136 -33.13 -13.84 32.69
CA ARG A 136 -32.91 -12.47 33.14
C ARG A 136 -34.24 -11.76 33.26
N GLY A 137 -34.50 -11.09 34.38
CA GLY A 137 -35.80 -10.50 34.64
C GLY A 137 -35.87 -9.59 35.84
N GLN A 138 -37.04 -9.00 36.07
CA GLN A 138 -37.32 -8.21 37.28
C GLN A 138 -38.23 -8.97 38.23
N MET A 139 -38.00 -8.78 39.54
CA MET A 139 -38.83 -9.34 40.60
C MET A 139 -39.74 -8.25 41.18
N ILE A 140 -41.05 -8.45 41.11
CA ILE A 140 -42.07 -7.48 41.47
C ILE A 140 -42.94 -8.06 42.60
N LYS A 141 -43.03 -7.35 43.73
CA LYS A 141 -43.91 -7.74 44.84
C LYS A 141 -45.37 -7.46 44.50
N ILE A 142 -46.23 -8.45 44.70
CA ILE A 142 -47.69 -8.31 44.62
C ILE A 142 -48.24 -8.17 46.04
N PRO A 143 -48.71 -6.98 46.45
CA PRO A 143 -49.10 -6.71 47.83
C PRO A 143 -50.36 -7.49 48.27
N THR A 144 -51.25 -7.84 47.34
CA THR A 144 -52.53 -8.50 47.64
C THR A 144 -52.39 -9.92 48.18
N ASN A 145 -51.39 -10.67 47.71
CA ASN A 145 -51.23 -12.10 48.00
C ASN A 145 -49.86 -12.45 48.63
N GLU A 146 -49.07 -11.46 49.06
CA GLU A 146 -47.68 -11.62 49.53
C GLU A 146 -46.77 -12.42 48.57
N MET A 147 -47.07 -12.40 47.26
CA MET A 147 -46.30 -13.13 46.24
C MET A 147 -45.28 -12.23 45.56
N ILE A 148 -44.25 -12.84 44.96
CA ILE A 148 -43.31 -12.18 44.06
C ILE A 148 -43.53 -12.74 42.65
N ALA A 149 -43.67 -11.83 41.68
CA ALA A 149 -43.68 -12.13 40.26
C ALA A 149 -42.30 -11.88 39.68
N PHE A 150 -41.69 -12.89 39.05
CA PHE A 150 -40.48 -12.75 38.27
C PHE A 150 -40.84 -12.77 36.78
N LEU A 151 -40.72 -11.61 36.14
CA LEU A 151 -40.95 -11.44 34.71
C LEU A 151 -39.61 -11.51 34.01
N CYS A 152 -39.39 -12.57 33.22
CA CYS A 152 -38.06 -12.90 32.72
C CYS A 152 -38.05 -13.29 31.25
N VAL A 153 -36.85 -13.23 30.69
CA VAL A 153 -36.55 -13.60 29.31
C VAL A 153 -35.29 -14.47 29.32
N PRO A 154 -35.23 -15.55 28.54
CA PRO A 154 -34.01 -16.32 28.39
C PRO A 154 -32.91 -15.47 27.74
N LEU A 155 -31.70 -15.53 28.28
CA LEU A 155 -30.54 -14.88 27.68
C LEU A 155 -30.05 -15.74 26.51
N ILE A 156 -30.12 -15.18 25.29
CA ILE A 156 -29.80 -15.88 24.04
C ILE A 156 -28.93 -14.96 23.19
N GLU A 157 -27.80 -15.49 22.73
CA GLU A 157 -26.83 -14.72 21.95
C GLU A 157 -27.11 -14.80 20.45
N ASN A 158 -27.32 -16.02 19.93
CA ASN A 158 -27.47 -16.29 18.50
C ASN A 158 -28.59 -17.31 18.24
N LEU A 159 -28.97 -17.47 16.96
CA LEU A 159 -29.94 -18.49 16.52
C LEU A 159 -29.50 -19.92 16.87
N GLU A 160 -28.20 -20.19 16.89
CA GLU A 160 -27.66 -21.50 17.28
C GLU A 160 -27.86 -21.78 18.78
N ASP A 161 -27.65 -20.77 19.63
CA ASP A 161 -27.88 -20.86 21.07
C ASP A 161 -29.36 -21.07 21.41
N LEU A 162 -30.25 -20.44 20.64
CA LEU A 162 -31.71 -20.68 20.70
C LEU A 162 -32.04 -22.16 20.44
N GLN A 163 -31.46 -22.75 19.39
CA GLN A 163 -31.66 -24.16 19.04
C GLN A 163 -31.06 -25.12 20.08
N MET A 164 -29.85 -24.83 20.57
CA MET A 164 -29.19 -25.63 21.61
C MET A 164 -29.99 -25.66 22.91
N LYS A 165 -30.66 -24.54 23.24
CA LYS A 165 -31.55 -24.42 24.41
C LYS A 165 -32.95 -25.02 24.18
N GLY A 166 -33.20 -25.65 23.03
CA GLY A 166 -34.48 -26.28 22.71
C GLY A 166 -35.64 -25.30 22.57
N LEU A 167 -35.34 -24.03 22.32
CA LEU A 167 -36.30 -22.96 22.12
C LEU A 167 -36.45 -22.67 20.64
N TYR A 168 -37.64 -22.22 20.25
CA TYR A 168 -37.91 -21.67 18.93
C TYR A 168 -38.09 -20.16 19.02
N LEU A 169 -37.94 -19.48 17.88
CA LEU A 169 -38.15 -18.03 17.83
C LEU A 169 -39.59 -17.68 18.25
N ASN A 170 -40.55 -18.57 17.99
CA ASN A 170 -41.95 -18.44 18.39
C ASN A 170 -42.18 -18.53 19.91
N ASP A 171 -41.23 -19.08 20.67
CA ASP A 171 -41.35 -19.23 22.12
C ASP A 171 -40.94 -17.98 22.90
N LEU A 172 -40.25 -17.03 22.24
CA LEU A 172 -39.95 -15.72 22.82
C LEU A 172 -41.22 -14.86 22.89
N SER A 173 -41.24 -13.82 23.72
CA SER A 173 -42.37 -12.88 23.72
C SER A 173 -42.30 -11.93 22.52
N MET A 174 -43.45 -11.52 21.96
CA MET A 174 -43.50 -10.44 20.94
C MET A 174 -43.41 -9.06 21.60
N THR A 175 -43.64 -8.99 22.91
CA THR A 175 -43.63 -7.73 23.66
C THR A 175 -42.21 -7.31 24.09
N ASP A 176 -41.21 -8.13 23.79
CA ASP A 176 -39.82 -7.90 24.16
C ASP A 176 -38.91 -7.89 22.93
N ASN A 177 -37.77 -7.22 23.04
CA ASN A 177 -36.82 -6.97 21.95
C ASN A 177 -35.86 -8.14 21.69
N SER A 178 -35.98 -9.25 22.44
CA SER A 178 -35.11 -10.43 22.31
C SER A 178 -35.12 -11.03 20.89
N ARG A 179 -36.28 -11.09 20.24
CA ARG A 179 -36.41 -11.56 18.85
C ARG A 179 -35.63 -10.69 17.87
N ASP A 180 -35.83 -9.38 17.95
CA ASP A 180 -35.21 -8.41 17.05
C ASP A 180 -33.69 -8.41 17.23
N MET A 181 -33.22 -8.52 18.48
CA MET A 181 -31.79 -8.59 18.79
C MET A 181 -31.10 -9.78 18.12
N ILE A 182 -31.71 -10.98 18.19
CA ILE A 182 -31.15 -12.20 17.58
C ILE A 182 -31.10 -12.06 16.05
N LEU A 183 -32.17 -11.54 15.45
CA LEU A 183 -32.25 -11.37 13.99
C LEU A 183 -31.26 -10.34 13.47
N VAL A 184 -31.14 -9.18 14.14
CA VAL A 184 -30.19 -8.13 13.79
C VAL A 184 -28.76 -8.62 13.96
N GLY A 185 -28.45 -9.36 15.04
CA GLY A 185 -27.14 -9.95 15.26
C GLY A 185 -26.72 -10.88 14.12
N HIS A 186 -27.63 -11.74 13.66
CA HIS A 186 -27.37 -12.65 12.53
C HIS A 186 -27.11 -11.90 11.22
N GLN A 187 -27.95 -10.92 10.88
CA GLN A 187 -27.75 -10.09 9.68
C GLN A 187 -26.42 -9.32 9.73
N HIS A 188 -26.06 -8.81 10.90
CA HIS A 188 -24.81 -8.07 11.09
C HIS A 188 -23.58 -8.96 10.85
N ALA A 189 -23.59 -10.19 11.37
CA ALA A 189 -22.52 -11.15 11.16
C ALA A 189 -22.27 -11.43 9.67
N SER A 190 -23.32 -11.73 8.90
CA SER A 190 -23.20 -11.96 7.45
C SER A 190 -22.69 -10.73 6.69
N ASN A 191 -23.11 -9.52 7.09
CA ASN A 191 -22.63 -8.28 6.48
C ASN A 191 -21.13 -8.03 6.76
N ILE A 192 -20.65 -8.38 7.95
CA ILE A 192 -19.22 -8.30 8.29
C ILE A 192 -18.42 -9.24 7.40
N GLU A 193 -18.83 -10.50 7.25
CA GLU A 193 -18.14 -11.49 6.41
C GLU A 193 -18.00 -11.00 4.96
N LEU A 194 -19.10 -10.54 4.35
CA LEU A 194 -19.07 -9.99 2.99
C LEU A 194 -18.16 -8.76 2.87
N THR A 195 -18.11 -7.92 3.90
CA THR A 195 -17.25 -6.72 3.90
C THR A 195 -15.78 -7.09 4.03
N LEU A 196 -15.46 -8.11 4.82
CA LEU A 196 -14.09 -8.65 4.95
C LEU A 196 -13.60 -9.18 3.61
N ASP A 197 -14.39 -10.00 2.92
CA ASP A 197 -14.03 -10.54 1.61
C ASP A 197 -13.77 -9.44 0.57
N LYS A 198 -14.66 -8.45 0.49
CA LYS A 198 -14.47 -7.28 -0.39
C LYS A 198 -13.21 -6.50 -0.05
N THR A 199 -12.90 -6.36 1.24
CA THR A 199 -11.69 -5.65 1.70
C THR A 199 -10.43 -6.41 1.31
N ILE A 200 -10.42 -7.74 1.46
CA ILE A 200 -9.31 -8.60 1.04
C ILE A 200 -9.07 -8.48 -0.47
N GLN A 201 -10.12 -8.53 -1.28
CA GLN A 201 -10.01 -8.34 -2.73
C GLN A 201 -9.43 -6.97 -3.09
N LYS A 202 -9.95 -5.90 -2.47
CA LYS A 202 -9.48 -4.53 -2.71
C LYS A 202 -8.03 -4.33 -2.29
N ILE A 203 -7.59 -4.98 -1.20
CA ILE A 203 -6.20 -4.98 -0.77
C ILE A 203 -5.32 -5.62 -1.85
N GLN A 204 -5.70 -6.79 -2.38
CA GLN A 204 -4.96 -7.48 -3.45
C GLN A 204 -4.84 -6.63 -4.72
N GLU A 205 -5.93 -6.01 -5.18
CA GLU A 205 -5.93 -5.11 -6.34
C GLU A 205 -5.03 -3.89 -6.11
N THR A 206 -5.13 -3.27 -4.93
CA THR A 206 -4.30 -2.11 -4.57
C THR A 206 -2.83 -2.47 -4.54
N HIS A 207 -2.48 -3.66 -4.03
CA HIS A 207 -1.10 -4.16 -4.07
C HIS A 207 -0.58 -4.33 -5.50
N LEU A 208 -1.40 -4.88 -6.41
CA LEU A 208 -1.02 -5.04 -7.81
C LEU A 208 -0.80 -3.69 -8.51
N VAL A 209 -1.71 -2.73 -8.31
CA VAL A 209 -1.59 -1.38 -8.88
C VAL A 209 -0.35 -0.68 -8.34
N LYS A 210 -0.09 -0.77 -7.04
CA LYS A 210 1.11 -0.20 -6.41
C LYS A 210 2.40 -0.83 -6.94
N LYS A 211 2.42 -2.14 -7.20
CA LYS A 211 3.56 -2.82 -7.80
C LYS A 211 3.84 -2.29 -9.21
N LYS A 212 2.81 -2.24 -10.07
CA LYS A 212 2.94 -1.69 -11.42
C LYS A 212 3.38 -0.22 -11.41
N ALA A 213 2.83 0.59 -10.52
CA ALA A 213 3.21 2.00 -10.38
C ALA A 213 4.71 2.15 -10.05
N LYS A 214 5.26 1.29 -9.18
CA LYS A 214 6.71 1.27 -8.89
C LYS A 214 7.54 0.86 -10.11
N GLU A 215 7.09 -0.14 -10.86
CA GLU A 215 7.77 -0.59 -12.08
C GLU A 215 7.83 0.53 -13.13
N TYR A 216 6.71 1.23 -13.36
CA TYR A 216 6.67 2.39 -14.27
C TYR A 216 7.51 3.56 -13.77
N GLN A 217 7.49 3.84 -12.47
CA GLN A 217 8.31 4.89 -11.89
C GLN A 217 9.81 4.59 -12.05
N GLN A 218 10.21 3.34 -11.82
CA GLN A 218 11.60 2.93 -11.99
C GLN A 218 12.03 3.02 -13.46
N ALA A 219 11.22 2.51 -14.39
CA ALA A 219 11.50 2.61 -15.82
C ALA A 219 11.61 4.08 -16.29
N SER A 220 10.75 4.96 -15.76
CA SER A 220 10.82 6.40 -16.04
C SER A 220 12.10 7.04 -15.51
N ARG A 221 12.56 6.66 -14.30
CA ARG A 221 13.82 7.14 -13.71
C ARG A 221 15.04 6.65 -14.49
N ASP A 222 15.06 5.38 -14.87
CA ASP A 222 16.14 4.80 -15.64
C ASP A 222 16.29 5.50 -17.00
N LEU A 223 15.16 5.84 -17.64
CA LEU A 223 15.16 6.65 -18.86
C LEU A 223 15.68 8.08 -18.61
N LEU A 224 15.23 8.75 -17.54
CA LEU A 224 15.68 10.10 -17.20
C LEU A 224 17.21 10.14 -16.98
N TYR A 225 17.74 9.20 -16.20
CA TYR A 225 19.17 9.13 -15.88
C TYR A 225 20.03 8.64 -17.05
N SER A 226 19.42 8.10 -18.11
CA SER A 226 20.13 7.79 -19.36
C SER A 226 20.47 9.03 -20.18
N ILE A 227 19.75 10.15 -19.98
CA ILE A 227 19.91 11.40 -20.74
C ILE A 227 20.52 12.51 -19.87
N ILE A 228 20.23 12.51 -18.56
CA ILE A 228 20.63 13.57 -17.63
C ILE A 228 21.46 12.96 -16.48
N PRO A 229 22.55 13.61 -16.02
CA PRO A 229 23.30 13.14 -14.87
C PRO A 229 22.41 13.01 -13.62
N LYS A 230 22.63 11.96 -12.81
CA LYS A 230 21.80 11.65 -11.63
C LYS A 230 21.62 12.83 -10.68
N ASN A 231 22.69 13.57 -10.40
CA ASN A 231 22.65 14.71 -9.48
C ASN A 231 21.66 15.79 -9.95
N ILE A 232 21.57 16.02 -11.26
CA ILE A 232 20.65 16.99 -11.86
C ILE A 232 19.25 16.38 -12.03
N GLY A 233 19.15 15.09 -12.38
CA GLY A 233 17.88 14.38 -12.47
C GLY A 233 17.11 14.37 -11.13
N ILE A 234 17.80 14.20 -10.00
CA ILE A 234 17.20 14.27 -8.66
C ILE A 234 16.62 15.67 -8.39
N GLN A 235 17.33 16.73 -8.78
CA GLN A 235 16.85 18.11 -8.63
C GLN A 235 15.58 18.37 -9.44
N LEU A 236 15.49 17.81 -10.65
CA LEU A 236 14.28 17.89 -11.47
C LEU A 236 13.12 17.07 -10.87
N GLU A 237 13.41 15.90 -10.28
CA GLU A 237 12.41 15.11 -9.55
C GLU A 237 11.87 15.84 -8.31
N GLU A 238 12.70 16.65 -7.65
CA GLU A 238 12.30 17.52 -6.53
C GLU A 238 11.44 18.71 -6.96
N GLY A 239 11.23 18.91 -8.27
CA GLY A 239 10.40 19.97 -8.83
C GLY A 239 11.13 21.30 -9.01
N LYS A 240 12.47 21.32 -8.98
CA LYS A 240 13.24 22.52 -9.32
C LYS A 240 13.09 22.87 -10.80
N ASN A 241 13.07 24.16 -11.09
CA ASN A 241 13.04 24.60 -12.47
C ASN A 241 14.37 24.29 -13.17
N PRO A 242 14.38 24.04 -14.50
CA PRO A 242 15.61 23.75 -15.23
C PRO A 242 16.68 24.84 -15.12
N GLU A 243 16.29 26.10 -15.03
CA GLU A 243 17.21 27.24 -14.88
C GLU A 243 17.98 27.21 -13.55
N GLU A 244 17.36 26.66 -12.50
CA GLU A 244 17.99 26.51 -11.18
C GLU A 244 19.01 25.37 -11.15
N THR A 245 19.03 24.51 -12.17
CA THR A 245 20.00 23.41 -12.29
C THR A 245 21.36 23.86 -12.85
N TRP A 246 21.47 25.11 -13.28
CA TRP A 246 22.69 25.63 -13.89
C TRP A 246 23.79 25.79 -12.86
N GLN A 247 24.93 25.15 -13.11
CA GLN A 247 26.09 25.19 -12.23
C GLN A 247 27.37 25.38 -13.02
N THR A 248 28.29 26.16 -12.46
CA THR A 248 29.66 26.28 -12.96
C THR A 248 30.50 25.20 -12.31
N ILE A 249 31.18 24.40 -13.12
CA ILE A 249 32.10 23.37 -12.67
C ILE A 249 33.49 23.80 -13.11
N ASP A 250 34.37 24.06 -12.15
CA ASP A 250 35.70 24.62 -12.41
C ASP A 250 36.65 23.61 -13.03
N GLU A 251 36.50 22.33 -12.68
CA GLU A 251 37.38 21.25 -13.10
C GLU A 251 36.59 20.14 -13.81
N VAL A 252 36.64 20.14 -15.14
CA VAL A 252 36.03 19.10 -15.98
C VAL A 252 37.02 18.67 -17.06
N THR A 253 37.02 17.38 -17.39
CA THR A 253 37.71 16.88 -18.58
C THR A 253 36.69 16.51 -19.63
N LEU A 254 36.83 17.11 -20.81
CA LEU A 254 35.99 16.84 -21.96
C LEU A 254 36.77 16.04 -22.99
N MET A 255 36.07 15.11 -23.64
CA MET A 255 36.56 14.36 -24.78
C MET A 255 35.53 14.41 -25.89
N PHE A 256 35.92 14.94 -27.02
CA PHE A 256 35.23 14.72 -28.28
C PHE A 256 35.84 13.50 -28.97
N CYS A 257 34.98 12.70 -29.59
CA CYS A 257 35.36 11.53 -30.35
C CYS A 257 34.50 11.45 -31.60
N SER A 258 35.13 11.58 -32.76
CA SER A 258 34.48 11.45 -34.06
C SER A 258 34.88 10.15 -34.76
N ILE A 259 33.93 9.57 -35.52
CA ILE A 259 34.18 8.40 -36.36
C ILE A 259 34.76 8.88 -37.70
N THR A 260 36.00 8.49 -38.01
CA THR A 260 36.67 8.89 -39.25
C THR A 260 35.87 8.43 -40.47
N GLY A 261 35.55 9.36 -41.36
CA GLY A 261 34.84 9.06 -42.60
C GLY A 261 33.35 8.77 -42.44
N TYR A 262 32.72 9.18 -41.32
CA TYR A 262 31.28 9.05 -41.09
C TYR A 262 30.44 9.66 -42.23
N SER A 263 30.76 10.88 -42.67
CA SER A 263 30.08 11.54 -43.80
C SER A 263 30.13 10.71 -45.08
N ARG A 264 31.31 10.16 -45.40
CA ARG A 264 31.51 9.27 -46.56
C ARG A 264 30.76 7.95 -46.41
N PHE A 265 30.67 7.40 -45.19
CA PHE A 265 29.89 6.19 -44.91
C PHE A 265 28.39 6.42 -45.11
N VAL A 266 27.88 7.56 -44.65
CA VAL A 266 26.48 7.99 -44.87
C VAL A 266 26.22 8.28 -46.36
N ASP A 267 27.16 8.88 -47.08
CA ASP A 267 26.98 9.21 -48.50
C ASP A 267 26.99 7.97 -49.41
N ILE A 268 27.89 7.01 -49.15
CA ILE A 268 27.93 5.74 -49.91
C ILE A 268 26.65 4.93 -49.66
N SER A 269 26.14 4.96 -48.43
CA SER A 269 24.95 4.20 -48.05
C SER A 269 23.62 4.82 -48.49
N LYS A 270 23.59 6.10 -48.92
CA LYS A 270 22.43 6.68 -49.66
C LYS A 270 22.10 5.91 -50.94
N THR A 271 23.04 5.12 -51.47
CA THR A 271 22.82 4.23 -52.64
C THR A 271 22.38 2.80 -52.26
N LYS A 272 22.41 2.44 -50.97
CA LYS A 272 21.98 1.15 -50.41
C LYS A 272 20.70 1.34 -49.57
N ASN A 273 20.10 0.25 -49.10
CA ASN A 273 18.89 0.25 -48.27
C ASN A 273 19.12 1.01 -46.94
N ALA A 274 18.40 2.10 -46.72
CA ALA A 274 18.55 2.98 -45.56
C ALA A 274 18.40 2.25 -44.20
N ARG A 275 17.62 1.16 -44.15
CA ARG A 275 17.45 0.34 -42.94
C ARG A 275 18.74 -0.34 -42.51
N ASP A 276 19.55 -0.80 -43.46
CA ASP A 276 20.79 -1.52 -43.16
C ASP A 276 21.87 -0.53 -42.68
N LEU A 277 21.87 0.70 -43.21
CA LEU A 277 22.68 1.80 -42.68
C LEU A 277 22.35 2.09 -41.21
N MET A 278 21.06 2.28 -40.90
CA MET A 278 20.63 2.57 -39.53
C MET A 278 21.02 1.45 -38.56
N ARG A 279 20.86 0.19 -38.98
CA ARG A 279 21.28 -0.97 -38.18
C ARG A 279 22.78 -0.92 -37.87
N ASN A 280 23.61 -0.69 -38.88
CA ASN A 280 25.06 -0.62 -38.72
C ASN A 280 25.49 0.53 -37.79
N ILE A 281 24.87 1.72 -37.94
CA ILE A 281 25.14 2.86 -37.06
C ILE A 281 24.75 2.53 -35.62
N CYS A 282 23.57 1.95 -35.41
CA CYS A 282 23.11 1.52 -34.09
C CYS A 282 24.05 0.49 -33.45
N GLU A 283 24.54 -0.49 -34.21
CA GLU A 283 25.49 -1.50 -33.71
C GLU A 283 26.81 -0.86 -33.26
N ILE A 284 27.37 0.06 -34.06
CA ILE A 284 28.60 0.78 -33.71
C ILE A 284 28.41 1.60 -32.43
N PHE A 285 27.33 2.38 -32.32
CA PHE A 285 27.09 3.18 -31.13
C PHE A 285 26.77 2.31 -29.90
N GLN A 286 26.04 1.21 -30.04
CA GLN A 286 25.80 0.27 -28.93
C GLN A 286 27.11 -0.31 -28.40
N TRP A 287 28.03 -0.66 -29.31
CA TRP A 287 29.34 -1.17 -28.96
C TRP A 287 30.22 -0.10 -28.29
N LEU A 288 30.29 1.12 -28.84
CA LEU A 288 31.00 2.24 -28.21
C LEU A 288 30.43 2.56 -26.82
N ASN A 289 29.09 2.63 -26.70
CA ASN A 289 28.41 2.89 -25.43
C ASN A 289 28.72 1.80 -24.39
N LYS A 290 28.86 0.53 -24.81
CA LYS A 290 29.25 -0.56 -23.91
C LYS A 290 30.65 -0.35 -23.34
N ILE A 291 31.60 0.16 -24.12
CA ILE A 291 32.94 0.48 -23.61
C ILE A 291 32.83 1.65 -22.62
N ILE A 292 32.17 2.74 -23.04
CA ILE A 292 31.95 3.94 -22.23
C ILE A 292 31.33 3.61 -20.86
N SER A 293 30.38 2.68 -20.79
CA SER A 293 29.71 2.30 -19.53
C SER A 293 30.62 1.65 -18.48
N HIS A 294 31.80 1.17 -18.85
CA HIS A 294 32.78 0.63 -17.89
C HIS A 294 33.64 1.72 -17.23
N HIS A 295 33.54 2.97 -17.70
CA HIS A 295 34.30 4.10 -17.19
C HIS A 295 33.39 5.09 -16.45
N ASN A 296 33.98 5.85 -15.53
CA ASN A 296 33.27 6.91 -14.81
C ASN A 296 33.17 8.20 -15.66
N VAL A 297 32.58 8.08 -16.84
CA VAL A 297 32.39 9.20 -17.77
C VAL A 297 30.92 9.29 -18.15
N PHE A 298 30.42 10.52 -18.32
CA PHE A 298 29.05 10.77 -18.73
C PHE A 298 29.02 11.17 -20.21
N LYS A 299 28.13 10.55 -20.98
CA LYS A 299 27.91 10.89 -22.38
C LYS A 299 26.92 12.05 -22.46
N VAL A 300 27.34 13.16 -23.05
CA VAL A 300 26.51 14.34 -23.29
C VAL A 300 25.98 14.28 -24.73
N GLU A 301 24.69 14.57 -24.91
CA GLU A 301 24.11 14.64 -26.25
C GLU A 301 24.61 15.88 -27.00
N THR A 302 25.11 15.66 -28.21
CA THR A 302 25.51 16.73 -29.14
C THR A 302 24.37 17.04 -30.08
N LYS A 303 24.16 18.33 -30.38
CA LYS A 303 23.15 18.76 -31.37
C LYS A 303 23.51 18.34 -32.79
N GLU A 304 24.80 18.24 -33.08
CA GLU A 304 25.33 17.77 -34.35
C GLU A 304 25.37 16.25 -34.32
N ASN A 305 24.59 15.62 -35.22
CA ASN A 305 24.37 14.17 -35.27
C ASN A 305 25.28 13.48 -36.32
N ASP A 306 26.53 13.94 -36.40
CA ASP A 306 27.49 13.60 -37.47
C ASP A 306 28.51 12.55 -37.03
N GLY A 307 28.11 11.60 -36.18
CA GLY A 307 29.04 10.57 -35.67
C GLY A 307 29.98 11.07 -34.58
N LEU A 308 29.66 12.21 -33.97
CA LEU A 308 30.42 12.84 -32.88
C LEU A 308 29.87 12.41 -31.52
N LEU A 309 30.77 12.08 -30.60
CA LEU A 309 30.47 11.78 -29.20
C LEU A 309 31.15 12.79 -28.30
N LEU A 310 30.41 13.36 -27.35
CA LEU A 310 30.95 14.18 -26.27
C LEU A 310 30.89 13.40 -24.96
N LEU A 311 32.05 13.14 -24.35
CA LEU A 311 32.16 12.57 -23.02
C LEU A 311 32.69 13.61 -22.04
N ALA A 312 32.11 13.64 -20.85
CA ALA A 312 32.51 14.51 -19.76
C ALA A 312 32.86 13.69 -18.52
N GLY A 313 34.03 13.95 -17.95
CA GLY A 313 34.45 13.46 -16.64
C GLY A 313 34.46 14.60 -15.63
N GLY A 314 34.10 14.32 -14.38
CA GLY A 314 34.16 15.30 -13.28
C GLY A 314 32.83 16.00 -12.98
N LEU A 315 31.74 15.68 -13.69
CA LEU A 315 30.40 16.25 -13.44
C LEU A 315 29.87 15.96 -12.02
N ASP A 316 30.33 14.87 -11.40
CA ASP A 316 29.98 14.47 -10.03
C ASP A 316 30.95 15.04 -8.97
N GLY A 317 31.92 15.89 -9.36
CA GLY A 317 32.96 16.40 -8.46
C GLY A 317 34.00 15.37 -8.03
N LYS A 318 34.06 14.21 -8.71
CA LYS A 318 35.05 13.16 -8.41
C LYS A 318 36.45 13.57 -8.87
N PRO A 319 37.49 13.39 -8.03
CA PRO A 319 38.87 13.66 -8.43
C PRO A 319 39.37 12.64 -9.47
N ASN A 320 40.48 12.94 -10.14
CA ASN A 320 41.11 12.09 -11.16
C ASN A 320 40.25 11.84 -12.42
N HIS A 321 39.25 12.67 -12.68
CA HIS A 321 38.37 12.55 -13.85
C HIS A 321 39.16 12.58 -15.18
N ALA A 322 40.26 13.32 -15.26
CA ALA A 322 41.13 13.31 -16.45
C ALA A 322 41.64 11.90 -16.79
N LYS A 323 42.00 11.12 -15.77
CA LYS A 323 42.49 9.75 -15.91
C LYS A 323 41.41 8.79 -16.42
N ASP A 324 40.19 8.93 -15.90
CA ASP A 324 39.07 8.08 -16.29
C ASP A 324 38.66 8.34 -17.74
N VAL A 325 38.66 9.60 -18.17
CA VAL A 325 38.43 9.98 -19.57
C VAL A 325 39.57 9.48 -20.48
N ALA A 326 40.84 9.65 -20.08
CA ALA A 326 41.98 9.16 -20.86
C ALA A 326 42.02 7.63 -21.00
N ARG A 327 41.65 6.90 -19.95
CA ARG A 327 41.49 5.43 -20.00
C ARG A 327 40.38 5.03 -20.95
N CYS A 328 39.23 5.72 -20.90
CA CYS A 328 38.14 5.49 -21.83
C CYS A 328 38.59 5.72 -23.28
N ALA A 329 39.32 6.81 -23.57
CA ALA A 329 39.87 7.09 -24.89
C ALA A 329 40.80 5.98 -25.40
N LEU A 330 41.69 5.47 -24.53
CA LEU A 330 42.60 4.37 -24.87
C LEU A 330 41.84 3.07 -25.15
N ASP A 331 40.87 2.72 -24.32
CA ASP A 331 40.09 1.50 -24.47
C ASP A 331 39.21 1.55 -25.73
N LEU A 332 38.67 2.73 -26.09
CA LEU A 332 37.96 2.95 -27.35
C LEU A 332 38.87 2.70 -28.57
N ILE A 333 40.06 3.32 -28.61
CA ILE A 333 41.01 3.12 -29.72
C ILE A 333 41.49 1.67 -29.80
N HIS A 334 41.78 1.05 -28.65
CA HIS A 334 42.23 -0.34 -28.61
C HIS A 334 41.14 -1.29 -29.11
N SER A 335 39.91 -1.09 -28.64
CA SER A 335 38.78 -1.91 -29.06
C SER A 335 38.48 -1.74 -30.55
N CYS A 336 38.64 -0.54 -31.12
CA CYS A 336 38.50 -0.31 -32.56
C CYS A 336 39.52 -1.07 -33.41
N ARG A 337 40.73 -1.31 -32.87
CA ARG A 337 41.79 -2.07 -33.54
C ARG A 337 41.59 -3.58 -33.45
N GLU A 338 41.03 -4.06 -32.33
CA GLU A 338 40.79 -5.49 -32.12
C GLU A 338 39.46 -5.97 -32.73
N HIS A 339 38.44 -5.12 -32.77
CA HIS A 339 37.16 -5.42 -33.41
C HIS A 339 37.16 -4.93 -34.87
N SER A 340 37.51 -5.82 -35.79
CA SER A 340 36.97 -5.73 -37.15
C SER A 340 35.52 -6.23 -37.06
N LEU A 341 34.54 -5.32 -37.05
CA LEU A 341 33.13 -5.70 -37.11
C LEU A 341 32.92 -6.55 -38.36
N GLU A 342 32.56 -7.83 -38.20
CA GLU A 342 32.41 -8.82 -39.29
C GLU A 342 31.48 -8.34 -40.43
N ASN A 343 30.60 -7.38 -40.14
CA ASN A 343 29.62 -6.81 -41.07
C ASN A 343 30.08 -5.53 -41.80
N LEU A 344 31.11 -4.83 -41.31
CA LEU A 344 31.69 -3.66 -41.99
C LEU A 344 33.08 -4.01 -42.51
N SER A 345 33.21 -4.16 -43.83
CA SER A 345 34.46 -4.46 -44.54
C SER A 345 35.54 -3.36 -44.47
N LYS A 346 35.46 -2.44 -43.51
CA LYS A 346 36.43 -1.37 -43.26
C LYS A 346 36.67 -1.19 -41.75
N GLU A 347 37.95 -1.01 -41.41
CA GLU A 347 38.41 -0.63 -40.08
C GLU A 347 37.76 0.69 -39.64
N ILE A 348 36.97 0.65 -38.57
CA ILE A 348 36.46 1.87 -37.94
C ILE A 348 37.63 2.50 -37.18
N SER A 349 37.97 3.72 -37.55
CA SER A 349 38.96 4.51 -36.84
C SER A 349 38.31 5.70 -36.16
N LEU A 350 38.89 6.10 -35.03
CA LEU A 350 38.41 7.22 -34.23
C LEU A 350 39.43 8.35 -34.26
N GLU A 351 38.91 9.57 -34.31
CA GLU A 351 39.61 10.82 -34.03
C GLU A 351 39.13 11.26 -32.64
N ILE A 352 40.08 11.63 -31.77
CA ILE A 352 39.77 11.96 -30.37
C ILE A 352 40.51 13.25 -29.99
N GLY A 353 39.77 14.22 -29.49
CA GLY A 353 40.29 15.45 -28.90
C GLY A 353 39.90 15.60 -27.43
N MET A 354 40.84 15.94 -26.55
CA MET A 354 40.55 16.18 -25.13
C MET A 354 41.06 17.54 -24.66
N ASP A 355 40.29 18.12 -23.74
CA ASP A 355 40.65 19.34 -23.02
C ASP A 355 40.25 19.25 -21.54
N TYR A 356 40.86 20.09 -20.72
CA TYR A 356 40.57 20.24 -19.30
C TYR A 356 40.35 21.72 -18.98
N GLY A 357 39.27 22.04 -18.27
CA GLY A 357 38.96 23.40 -17.87
C GLY A 357 37.58 23.53 -17.24
N SER A 358 37.16 24.77 -17.02
CA SER A 358 35.86 25.08 -16.45
C SER A 358 34.75 25.03 -17.50
N VAL A 359 33.55 24.64 -17.08
CA VAL A 359 32.34 24.64 -17.91
C VAL A 359 31.13 25.08 -17.10
N VAL A 360 30.17 25.70 -17.77
CA VAL A 360 28.82 25.89 -17.25
C VAL A 360 27.97 24.72 -17.75
N SER A 361 27.33 24.00 -16.83
CA SER A 361 26.50 22.86 -17.13
C SER A 361 25.08 23.07 -16.63
N GLY A 362 24.08 22.56 -17.35
CA GLY A 362 22.70 22.72 -16.95
C GLY A 362 21.70 22.15 -17.94
N VAL A 363 20.44 22.07 -17.51
CA VAL A 363 19.34 21.62 -18.38
C VAL A 363 18.71 22.82 -19.08
N VAL A 364 18.51 22.69 -20.38
CA VAL A 364 17.83 23.66 -21.23
C VAL A 364 16.50 23.08 -21.70
N GLY A 365 15.45 23.91 -21.70
CA GLY A 365 14.11 23.56 -22.15
C GLY A 365 13.16 23.15 -21.02
N LEU A 366 11.86 23.40 -21.20
CA LEU A 366 10.81 23.11 -20.20
C LEU A 366 10.04 21.82 -20.49
N LYS A 367 9.96 21.40 -21.75
CA LYS A 367 9.25 20.18 -22.19
C LYS A 367 10.20 19.12 -22.74
N ASN A 368 11.20 19.56 -23.49
CA ASN A 368 12.28 18.72 -24.00
C ASN A 368 13.54 19.10 -23.24
N TYR A 369 13.86 18.36 -22.19
CA TYR A 369 15.06 18.59 -21.40
C TYR A 369 16.30 18.16 -22.17
N GLN A 370 17.24 19.08 -22.34
CA GLN A 370 18.54 18.81 -22.93
C GLN A 370 19.62 19.22 -21.93
N TYR A 371 20.42 18.25 -21.46
CA TYR A 371 21.59 18.56 -20.65
C TYR A 371 22.71 19.08 -21.56
N CYS A 372 23.14 20.32 -21.33
CA CYS A 372 24.11 21.01 -22.18
C CYS A 372 25.32 21.47 -21.37
N LEU A 373 26.47 21.49 -22.03
CA LEU A 373 27.71 22.07 -21.53
C LEU A 373 28.06 23.30 -22.37
N PHE A 374 28.41 24.40 -21.71
CA PHE A 374 28.82 25.66 -22.32
C PHE A 374 30.17 26.10 -21.77
N GLY A 375 30.99 26.71 -22.62
CA GLY A 375 32.28 27.29 -22.22
C GLY A 375 33.37 27.08 -23.27
N ASP A 376 34.48 27.80 -23.12
CA ASP A 376 35.61 27.75 -24.04
C ASP A 376 36.29 26.37 -24.06
N THR A 377 36.24 25.64 -22.95
CA THR A 377 36.73 24.25 -22.84
C THR A 377 36.00 23.33 -23.83
N VAL A 378 34.70 23.50 -24.04
CA VAL A 378 33.91 22.71 -25.01
C VAL A 378 34.38 23.01 -26.43
N ASN A 379 34.52 24.29 -26.76
CA ASN A 379 34.97 24.73 -28.08
C ASN A 379 36.41 24.28 -28.37
N THR A 380 37.29 24.34 -27.38
CA THR A 380 38.69 23.94 -27.51
C THR A 380 38.81 22.43 -27.67
N ALA A 381 38.09 21.63 -26.87
CA ALA A 381 38.05 20.17 -27.04
C ALA A 381 37.54 19.77 -28.43
N SER A 382 36.50 20.44 -28.93
CA SER A 382 35.98 20.22 -30.29
C SER A 382 37.04 20.53 -31.36
N ARG A 383 37.79 21.64 -31.22
CA ARG A 383 38.90 21.96 -32.14
C ARG A 383 40.03 20.92 -32.07
N MET A 384 40.33 20.39 -30.89
CA MET A 384 41.33 19.34 -30.73
C MET A 384 40.93 18.07 -31.48
N ASP A 385 39.65 17.70 -31.48
CA ASP A 385 39.11 16.56 -32.24
C ASP A 385 39.27 16.77 -33.75
N HIS A 386 38.82 17.92 -34.26
CA HIS A 386 38.91 18.26 -35.69
C HIS A 386 40.35 18.31 -36.24
N SER A 387 41.32 18.67 -35.39
CA SER A 387 42.74 18.70 -35.78
C SER A 387 43.48 17.39 -35.46
N SER A 388 42.81 16.42 -34.85
CA SER A 388 43.42 15.15 -34.45
C SER A 388 43.74 14.26 -35.65
N LEU A 389 44.72 13.38 -35.48
CA LEU A 389 45.01 12.36 -36.49
C LEU A 389 44.26 11.08 -36.15
N THR A 390 43.78 10.41 -37.19
CA THR A 390 43.10 9.12 -37.11
C THR A 390 43.85 8.11 -36.25
N GLY A 391 43.15 7.50 -35.29
CA GLY A 391 43.67 6.49 -34.38
C GLY A 391 44.61 7.02 -33.29
N ARG A 392 44.60 8.34 -33.06
CA ARG A 392 45.37 9.04 -32.02
C ARG A 392 44.48 9.97 -31.21
N ILE A 393 44.92 10.25 -29.99
CA ILE A 393 44.31 11.14 -29.01
C ILE A 393 45.08 12.45 -29.02
N GLN A 394 44.42 13.56 -29.33
CA GLN A 394 45.02 14.88 -29.23
C GLN A 394 44.64 15.54 -27.90
N LEU A 395 45.64 16.05 -27.20
CA LEU A 395 45.47 16.67 -25.88
C LEU A 395 45.94 18.13 -25.89
N THR A 396 45.22 19.00 -25.16
CA THR A 396 45.74 20.32 -24.80
C THR A 396 46.84 20.21 -23.73
N GLN A 397 47.68 21.25 -23.64
CA GLN A 397 48.73 21.32 -22.62
C GLN A 397 48.16 21.31 -21.19
N GLN A 398 46.95 21.85 -20.98
CA GLN A 398 46.30 21.87 -19.68
C GLN A 398 45.84 20.46 -19.27
N CYS A 399 45.17 19.74 -20.17
CA CYS A 399 44.79 18.35 -19.96
C CYS A 399 46.02 17.46 -19.74
N GLN A 400 47.10 17.72 -20.48
CA GLN A 400 48.38 17.02 -20.34
C GLN A 400 48.94 17.15 -18.91
N LYS A 401 49.05 18.38 -18.39
CA LYS A 401 49.58 18.63 -17.03
C LYS A 401 48.79 17.87 -15.96
N GLN A 402 47.46 17.87 -16.07
CA GLN A 402 46.58 17.18 -15.13
C GLN A 402 46.75 15.66 -15.18
N LEU A 403 46.93 15.09 -16.36
CA LEU A 403 47.20 13.65 -16.53
C LEU A 403 48.55 13.24 -15.91
N PHE A 404 49.62 14.02 -16.14
CA PHE A 404 50.96 13.71 -15.64
C PHE A 404 51.16 14.01 -14.16
N PHE A 405 50.36 14.90 -13.57
CA PHE A 405 50.35 15.10 -12.11
C PHE A 405 49.87 13.84 -11.38
N SER A 406 48.96 13.08 -11.99
CA SER A 406 48.57 11.76 -11.49
C SER A 406 49.61 10.71 -11.93
N SER A 407 50.33 10.11 -10.98
CA SER A 407 51.53 9.27 -11.15
C SER A 407 51.37 7.96 -11.95
N SER A 408 50.30 7.79 -12.73
CA SER A 408 49.96 6.55 -13.45
C SER A 408 50.21 6.59 -14.96
N PHE A 409 50.52 7.76 -15.54
CA PHE A 409 50.87 7.88 -16.96
C PHE A 409 52.34 8.29 -17.09
N SER A 410 53.21 7.35 -17.45
CA SER A 410 54.60 7.65 -17.83
C SER A 410 54.68 7.94 -19.34
N SER A 411 55.50 8.92 -19.72
CA SER A 411 55.82 9.15 -21.13
C SER A 411 56.63 7.98 -21.72
N PRO A 412 56.44 7.57 -22.99
CA PRO A 412 55.50 8.06 -24.00
C PRO A 412 54.37 7.07 -24.30
N CYS A 413 53.10 7.49 -24.17
CA CYS A 413 51.96 6.74 -24.71
C CYS A 413 51.93 6.88 -26.24
N PRO A 414 51.94 5.78 -27.02
CA PRO A 414 52.06 5.82 -28.49
C PRO A 414 50.86 6.43 -29.23
N PHE A 415 49.78 6.74 -28.50
CA PHE A 415 48.53 7.26 -29.05
C PHE A 415 48.32 8.75 -28.79
N ALA A 416 49.12 9.41 -27.95
CA ALA A 416 48.90 10.82 -27.62
C ALA A 416 49.70 11.76 -28.55
N ILE A 417 49.02 12.68 -29.23
CA ILE A 417 49.64 13.83 -29.91
C ILE A 417 49.45 15.05 -29.02
N PHE A 418 50.55 15.71 -28.69
CA PHE A 418 50.53 16.95 -27.93
C PHE A 418 50.51 18.14 -28.88
N SER A 419 49.47 18.98 -28.78
CA SER A 419 49.41 20.23 -29.55
C SER A 419 49.84 21.42 -28.67
N ARG A 420 50.44 22.44 -29.30
CA ARG A 420 50.80 23.70 -28.64
C ARG A 420 49.63 24.66 -28.75
N SER A 421 49.28 25.34 -27.64
CA SER A 421 48.39 26.50 -27.47
C SER A 421 47.38 26.82 -28.59
N ALA A 422 46.10 26.90 -28.23
CA ALA A 422 44.97 27.27 -29.09
C ALA A 422 45.11 28.59 -29.88
N ASN A 423 46.12 29.42 -29.57
CA ASN A 423 46.33 30.74 -30.19
C ASN A 423 47.50 30.85 -31.18
N ASN A 424 48.29 29.80 -31.44
CA ASN A 424 49.41 29.85 -32.41
C ASN A 424 49.48 28.56 -33.26
N PHE A 425 48.78 28.54 -34.40
CA PHE A 425 48.90 27.48 -35.41
C PHE A 425 50.16 27.67 -36.24
N SER A 426 51.33 27.31 -35.70
CA SER A 426 52.52 27.03 -36.50
C SER A 426 52.87 25.54 -36.36
N LEU A 427 52.72 24.79 -37.46
CA LEU A 427 53.17 23.40 -37.59
C LEU A 427 54.69 23.33 -37.47
N SER A 428 55.22 23.21 -36.26
CA SER A 428 56.63 22.85 -36.08
C SER A 428 56.86 22.20 -34.73
N SER A 429 57.31 20.94 -34.79
CA SER A 429 57.78 20.04 -33.71
C SER A 429 56.74 19.03 -33.21
N PHE A 430 56.62 17.90 -33.91
CA PHE A 430 56.02 16.68 -33.41
C PHE A 430 57.09 15.82 -32.73
N SER A 431 56.89 15.42 -31.48
CA SER A 431 57.73 14.42 -30.82
C SER A 431 57.07 13.03 -30.94
N PHE A 432 57.72 12.12 -31.68
CA PHE A 432 57.34 10.71 -31.80
C PHE A 432 58.38 9.85 -31.08
N PHE A 433 57.99 9.05 -30.09
CA PHE A 433 58.88 8.03 -29.51
C PHE A 433 58.09 6.77 -29.10
N SER A 434 58.68 5.60 -29.40
CA SER A 434 58.14 4.24 -29.23
C SER A 434 58.39 3.65 -27.83
N PHE A 435 57.63 2.63 -27.42
CA PHE A 435 57.76 1.97 -26.10
C PHE A 435 58.16 0.49 -26.17
N SER A 436 58.90 0.03 -25.15
CA SER A 436 59.27 -1.37 -24.87
C SER A 436 58.37 -2.00 -23.82
N SER A 437 57.92 -3.22 -24.09
CA SER A 437 56.98 -4.00 -23.28
C SER A 437 57.55 -4.45 -21.92
N SER A 438 57.03 -3.96 -20.81
CA SER A 438 57.02 -4.68 -19.53
C SER A 438 55.95 -4.14 -18.58
N GLU A 439 55.34 -5.04 -17.81
CA GLU A 439 54.29 -4.83 -16.80
C GLU A 439 52.83 -4.95 -17.27
N ARG A 440 52.44 -6.20 -17.57
CA ARG A 440 51.05 -6.67 -17.45
C ARG A 440 50.94 -7.60 -16.25
N SER A 441 50.18 -7.20 -15.24
CA SER A 441 49.53 -8.13 -14.32
C SER A 441 48.45 -7.41 -13.52
N PHE A 442 47.18 -7.65 -13.85
CA PHE A 442 46.10 -7.88 -12.88
C PHE A 442 44.91 -8.49 -13.64
N GLY A 443 44.40 -9.61 -13.13
CA GLY A 443 43.61 -10.58 -13.87
C GLY A 443 42.19 -10.13 -14.22
N LEU A 444 41.81 -10.39 -15.47
CA LEU A 444 40.42 -10.55 -15.90
C LEU A 444 39.94 -11.96 -15.51
N PRO A 445 38.74 -12.14 -14.92
CA PRO A 445 38.16 -13.46 -14.75
C PRO A 445 37.72 -14.02 -16.12
N ARG A 446 38.17 -15.25 -16.41
CA ARG A 446 37.75 -16.04 -17.58
C ARG A 446 36.23 -16.29 -17.55
N ILE A 447 35.52 -15.74 -18.52
CA ILE A 447 34.13 -16.11 -18.80
C ILE A 447 34.13 -17.50 -19.43
N LYS A 448 33.55 -18.48 -18.71
CA LYS A 448 33.27 -19.82 -19.23
C LYS A 448 32.14 -19.74 -20.25
N SER A 449 32.36 -20.38 -21.39
CA SER A 449 31.38 -20.67 -22.44
C SER A 449 30.15 -21.42 -21.91
N PHE A 450 28.95 -20.95 -22.26
CA PHE A 450 27.69 -21.69 -22.15
C PHE A 450 26.81 -21.43 -23.39
N PRO A 451 25.89 -22.36 -23.73
CA PRO A 451 25.52 -22.64 -25.11
C PRO A 451 24.49 -21.67 -25.68
N ILE A 452 24.57 -21.51 -27.00
CA ILE A 452 23.65 -20.79 -27.87
C ILE A 452 22.33 -21.55 -27.95
N ILE A 453 21.26 -20.98 -27.40
CA ILE A 453 19.89 -21.45 -27.67
C ILE A 453 19.43 -20.76 -28.96
N ARG A 454 19.37 -21.56 -30.05
CA ARG A 454 18.74 -21.16 -31.32
C ARG A 454 17.23 -21.13 -31.14
N LEU A 455 16.61 -19.97 -31.40
CA LEU A 455 15.19 -19.89 -31.71
C LEU A 455 15.05 -19.77 -33.23
N THR A 456 14.53 -20.82 -33.86
CA THR A 456 14.10 -20.83 -35.26
C THR A 456 12.70 -20.20 -35.40
N PRO A 457 12.39 -19.56 -36.55
CA PRO A 457 11.08 -18.99 -36.78
C PRO A 457 10.12 -20.06 -37.29
N ILE A 458 8.88 -20.10 -36.78
CA ILE A 458 7.81 -20.89 -37.38
C ILE A 458 6.66 -19.96 -37.76
N SER A 459 6.22 -20.18 -39.00
CA SER A 459 5.28 -19.44 -39.80
C SER A 459 3.81 -19.66 -39.38
N ASN A 460 2.99 -18.72 -39.86
CA ASN A 460 1.53 -18.72 -39.94
C ASN A 460 0.86 -20.09 -40.10
N LYS A 461 -0.24 -20.28 -39.35
CA LYS A 461 -1.51 -20.78 -39.90
C LYS A 461 -2.69 -20.36 -39.03
N ALA A 462 -3.71 -19.85 -39.69
CA ALA A 462 -5.03 -19.55 -39.17
C ALA A 462 -5.88 -20.83 -39.06
N SER A 463 -6.76 -20.89 -38.05
CA SER A 463 -8.15 -21.40 -38.18
C SER A 463 -8.90 -21.38 -36.84
N SER A 464 -9.92 -20.50 -36.77
CA SER A 464 -11.31 -20.70 -36.31
C SER A 464 -11.69 -21.28 -34.93
N SER A 465 -12.70 -20.59 -34.36
CA SER A 465 -13.76 -21.01 -33.40
C SER A 465 -13.36 -21.09 -31.92
N SER A 466 -14.14 -20.63 -30.93
CA SER A 466 -15.50 -20.05 -30.82
C SER A 466 -15.73 -19.51 -29.39
N ALA A 467 -16.84 -18.79 -29.16
CA ALA A 467 -17.45 -18.33 -27.89
C ALA A 467 -16.90 -16.99 -27.31
N VAL A 468 -17.40 -15.83 -27.75
CA VAL A 468 -18.64 -15.11 -27.36
C VAL A 468 -18.58 -14.46 -25.96
N SER A 469 -18.31 -13.14 -25.93
CA SER A 469 -19.02 -12.17 -25.07
C SER A 469 -18.85 -10.74 -25.61
N PRO A 470 -19.96 -10.03 -25.92
CA PRO A 470 -19.96 -8.58 -26.09
C PRO A 470 -20.81 -7.94 -24.98
N ILE A 471 -20.23 -7.07 -24.16
CA ILE A 471 -21.00 -6.16 -23.30
C ILE A 471 -20.53 -4.74 -23.62
N LEU A 472 -21.11 -4.19 -24.68
CA LEU A 472 -21.13 -2.76 -24.99
C LEU A 472 -22.42 -2.48 -25.79
N SER A 473 -23.57 -2.69 -25.16
CA SER A 473 -24.83 -2.06 -25.56
C SER A 473 -25.78 -2.03 -24.37
N SER A 474 -25.78 -0.90 -23.65
CA SER A 474 -26.91 -0.42 -22.81
C SER A 474 -26.52 0.76 -21.91
N LEU A 475 -25.51 1.55 -22.29
CA LEU A 475 -25.17 2.82 -21.62
C LEU A 475 -26.05 3.99 -22.09
N PHE A 476 -27.31 3.71 -22.46
CA PHE A 476 -28.25 4.71 -22.95
C PHE A 476 -29.67 4.60 -22.37
N PHE A 477 -29.86 3.83 -21.28
CA PHE A 477 -31.20 3.68 -20.68
C PHE A 477 -31.28 3.86 -19.15
N PHE A 478 -30.19 4.23 -18.47
CA PHE A 478 -30.17 4.30 -17.00
C PHE A 478 -30.02 5.70 -16.38
N LEU A 479 -30.27 6.77 -17.16
CA LEU A 479 -30.22 8.16 -16.66
C LEU A 479 -31.58 8.86 -16.61
N CYS A 480 -32.70 8.12 -16.76
CA CYS A 480 -34.06 8.71 -16.74
C CYS A 480 -35.03 8.14 -15.69
N ALA A 481 -34.58 7.34 -14.71
CA ALA A 481 -35.47 6.82 -13.68
C ALA A 481 -34.81 6.85 -12.30
N PHE A 482 -34.92 7.99 -11.61
CA PHE A 482 -35.24 8.09 -10.17
C PHE A 482 -35.25 9.57 -9.75
N LYS A 483 -36.21 10.32 -10.31
CA LYS A 483 -36.66 11.62 -9.78
C LYS A 483 -38.18 11.72 -9.91
N ALA A 484 -38.85 10.80 -9.22
CA ALA A 484 -40.28 10.73 -8.89
C ALA A 484 -40.36 9.45 -8.04
N ILE A 485 -40.62 9.49 -6.73
CA ILE A 485 -41.92 9.73 -6.13
C ILE A 485 -41.66 10.09 -4.66
N SER A 486 -41.92 11.35 -4.32
CA SER A 486 -42.24 11.79 -2.96
C SER A 486 -43.32 12.85 -3.10
N CYS A 487 -44.58 12.41 -3.16
CA CYS A 487 -45.78 13.21 -2.88
C CYS A 487 -47.02 12.35 -3.14
N SER A 488 -47.68 11.87 -2.08
CA SER A 488 -49.12 12.12 -1.84
C SER A 488 -49.61 11.36 -0.60
N MET A 489 -50.19 12.15 0.33
CA MET A 489 -51.20 11.82 1.34
C MET A 489 -50.88 10.83 2.46
#